data_AF-A0A6C0KJX1-F1
#
_entry.id   AF-A0A6C0KJX1-F1
#
_cell.length_a   1.000
_cell.length_b   1.000
_cell.length_c   1.000
_cell.angle_alpha   90.00
_cell.angle_beta   90.00
_cell.angle_gamma   90.00
#
_symmetry.space_group_name_H-M   'P 1'
#
loop_
_entity.id
_entity.type
_entity.pdbx_description
1 polymer ?
#
loop_
_entity_poly.entity_id
_entity_poly.type
_entity_poly.pdbx_seq_one_letter_code
_entity_poly.pdbx_strand_id
1 'polypeptide(L)' 'MLFNNSRRKPKTRPSHLHYGTAAKARKTLKYLRKRPIGEQRQGAQTMYSRAKFHAHQTKNMREAMKVYADFLGKQKHLL' A
#
# COMPACT_ATOMS: atom_id res chain seq x y z
N MET A 1 -27.65 18.97 14.68
CA MET A 1 -26.53 18.17 14.12
C MET A 1 -25.24 18.96 14.31
N LEU A 2 -24.30 18.47 15.14
CA LEU A 2 -23.01 19.14 15.36
C LEU A 2 -22.02 18.73 14.26
N PHE A 3 -21.77 19.61 13.29
CA PHE A 3 -20.66 19.44 12.35
C PHE A 3 -19.37 19.83 13.07
N ASN A 4 -18.63 18.84 13.59
CA ASN A 4 -17.27 19.02 14.08
C ASN A 4 -16.35 19.34 12.89
N ASN A 5 -16.34 20.60 12.48
CA ASN A 5 -15.42 21.18 11.51
C ASN A 5 -14.04 21.38 12.14
N SER A 6 -13.38 20.30 12.53
CA SER A 6 -11.96 20.38 12.88
C SER A 6 -11.18 20.43 11.57
N ARG A 7 -10.74 21.63 11.15
CA ARG A 7 -9.72 21.83 10.10
C ARG A 7 -8.34 21.32 10.56
N ARG A 8 -8.28 20.10 11.10
CA ARG A 8 -7.02 19.42 11.35
C ARG A 8 -6.52 19.01 9.98
N LYS A 9 -5.60 19.80 9.40
CA LYS A 9 -4.76 19.32 8.30
C LYS A 9 -4.26 17.95 8.75
N PRO A 10 -4.56 16.84 8.05
CA PRO A 10 -4.09 15.54 8.48
C PRO A 10 -2.58 15.69 8.60
N LYS A 11 -2.02 15.50 9.81
CA LYS A 11 -0.57 15.42 9.98
C LYS A 11 -0.14 14.40 8.94
N THR A 12 0.50 14.85 7.86
CA THR A 12 1.00 14.00 6.80
C THR A 12 2.20 13.28 7.39
N ARG A 13 1.93 12.38 8.34
CA ARG A 13 2.91 11.38 8.78
C ARG A 13 3.35 10.73 7.47
N PRO A 14 4.66 10.70 7.16
CA PRO A 14 5.13 10.03 5.97
C PRO A 14 4.55 8.62 6.00
N SER A 15 3.58 8.34 5.14
CA SER A 15 2.96 7.02 5.12
C SER A 15 4.05 6.06 4.68
N HIS A 16 4.49 5.15 5.54
CA HIS A 16 5.46 4.12 5.19
C HIS A 16 4.94 3.22 4.03
N LEU A 17 3.64 3.29 3.77
CA LEU A 17 2.93 2.63 2.68
C LEU A 17 2.88 3.51 1.43
N HIS A 18 3.43 3.02 0.33
CA HIS A 18 3.57 3.73 -0.93
C HIS A 18 3.29 2.80 -2.12
N TYR A 19 2.64 3.31 -3.16
CA TYR A 19 2.22 2.52 -4.33
C TYR A 19 2.61 3.12 -5.69
N GLY A 20 3.32 4.26 -5.69
CA GLY A 20 3.61 5.01 -6.92
C GLY A 20 4.72 4.43 -7.81
N THR A 21 5.65 3.64 -7.26
CA THR A 21 6.75 3.03 -8.02
C THR A 21 7.15 1.67 -7.42
N ALA A 22 7.81 0.81 -8.20
CA ALA A 22 8.34 -0.46 -7.72
C ALA A 22 9.35 -0.30 -6.57
N ALA A 23 10.21 0.72 -6.61
CA ALA A 23 11.16 1.00 -5.53
C ALA A 23 10.44 1.35 -4.22
N LYS A 24 9.40 2.17 -4.29
CA LYS A 24 8.58 2.54 -3.13
C LYS A 24 7.77 1.35 -2.60
N ALA A 25 7.22 0.53 -3.50
CA ALA A 25 6.53 -0.71 -3.13
C ALA A 25 7.44 -1.67 -2.36
N ARG A 26 8.69 -1.86 -2.81
CA ARG A 26 9.69 -2.67 -2.10
C ARG A 26 10.01 -2.13 -0.69
N LYS A 27 10.12 -0.81 -0.52
CA LYS A 27 10.28 -0.18 0.81
C LYS A 27 9.08 -0.47 1.72
N THR A 28 7.87 -0.38 1.17
CA THR A 28 6.64 -0.72 1.90
C THR A 28 6.60 -2.20 2.30
N LEU A 29 6.96 -3.11 1.41
CA LEU A 29 7.04 -4.54 1.75
C LEU A 29 8.10 -4.82 2.82
N LYS A 30 9.26 -4.15 2.79
CA LYS A 30 10.28 -4.26 3.85
C LYS A 30 9.75 -3.81 5.22
N TYR A 31 8.91 -2.77 5.23
CA TYR A 31 8.23 -2.33 6.45
C TYR A 31 7.16 -3.34 6.91
N LEU A 32 6.33 -3.82 5.97
CA LEU A 32 5.26 -4.77 6.27
C LEU A 32 5.79 -6.10 6.80
N ARG A 33 6.92 -6.62 6.28
CA ARG A 33 7.53 -7.89 6.74
C ARG A 33 7.82 -7.96 8.24
N LYS A 34 7.89 -6.83 8.93
CA LYS A 34 8.07 -6.75 10.40
C LYS A 34 6.77 -6.78 11.19
N ARG A 35 5.62 -6.83 10.52
CA ARG A 35 4.26 -6.79 11.08
C ARG A 35 3.62 -8.18 11.06
N PRO A 36 2.53 -8.42 11.80
CA PRO A 36 1.76 -9.66 11.71
C PRO A 36 1.30 -9.98 10.29
N ILE A 37 1.12 -11.28 9.99
CA ILE A 37 0.83 -11.74 8.62
C ILE A 37 -0.49 -11.15 8.05
N GLY A 38 -1.49 -10.93 8.91
CA GLY A 38 -2.74 -10.25 8.55
C GLY A 38 -2.53 -8.80 8.12
N GLU A 39 -1.75 -8.04 8.89
CA GLU A 39 -1.39 -6.65 8.54
C GLU A 39 -0.54 -6.57 7.27
N GLN A 40 0.36 -7.53 7.07
CA GLN A 40 1.15 -7.65 5.83
C GLN A 40 0.26 -7.76 4.61
N ARG A 41 -0.68 -8.70 4.64
CA ARG A 41 -1.62 -8.96 3.56
C ARG A 41 -2.52 -7.76 3.32
N GLN A 42 -3.14 -7.23 4.38
CA GLN A 42 -4.05 -6.09 4.27
C GLN A 42 -3.33 -4.85 3.74
N GLY A 43 -2.11 -4.57 4.22
CA GLY A 43 -1.28 -3.46 3.75
C GLY A 43 -0.90 -3.60 2.28
N ALA A 44 -0.41 -4.78 1.88
CA ALA A 44 -0.04 -5.06 0.49
C ALA A 44 -1.26 -5.00 -0.45
N GLN A 45 -2.39 -5.56 -0.05
CA GLN A 45 -3.63 -5.54 -0.82
C GLN A 45 -4.19 -4.12 -0.98
N THR A 46 -4.16 -3.31 0.07
CA THR A 46 -4.55 -1.89 0.00
C THR A 46 -3.68 -1.13 -0.99
N MET A 47 -2.36 -1.32 -0.94
CA MET A 47 -1.44 -0.62 -1.85
C MET A 47 -1.57 -1.10 -3.30
N TYR A 48 -1.78 -2.40 -3.52
CA TYR A 48 -2.09 -2.95 -4.83
C TYR A 48 -3.35 -2.32 -5.41
N SER A 49 -4.45 -2.27 -4.65
CA SER A 49 -5.70 -1.66 -5.08
C SER A 49 -5.54 -0.17 -5.40
N ARG A 50 -4.79 0.58 -4.58
CA ARG A 50 -4.50 1.99 -4.84
C ARG A 50 -3.72 2.20 -6.14
N ALA A 51 -2.76 1.34 -6.47
CA ALA A 51 -2.06 1.41 -7.75
C ALA A 51 -2.96 0.97 -8.93
N LYS A 52 -3.79 -0.06 -8.72
CA LYS A 52 -4.69 -0.61 -9.74
C LYS A 52 -5.77 0.39 -10.17
N PHE A 53 -6.38 1.08 -9.21
CA PHE A 53 -7.52 1.98 -9.44
C PHE A 53 -7.13 3.47 -9.44
N HIS A 54 -5.84 3.79 -9.59
CA HIS A 54 -5.40 5.17 -9.71
C HIS A 54 -5.90 5.77 -11.03
N ALA A 55 -6.58 6.92 -10.98
CA ALA A 55 -7.19 7.58 -12.15
C ALA A 55 -6.18 7.80 -13.30
N HIS A 56 -4.95 8.20 -12.97
CA HIS A 56 -3.84 8.33 -13.91
C HIS A 56 -2.79 7.25 -13.64
N GLN A 57 -3.13 5.99 -13.89
CA GLN A 57 -2.20 4.88 -13.65
C GLN A 57 -0.97 5.01 -14.56
N THR A 58 0.20 5.14 -13.94
CA THR A 58 1.49 5.23 -14.66
C THR A 58 2.13 3.86 -14.87
N LYS A 59 3.09 3.76 -15.80
CA LYS A 59 3.92 2.55 -15.98
C LYS A 59 4.58 2.11 -14.66
N ASN A 60 5.06 3.07 -13.87
CA ASN A 60 5.68 2.82 -12.58
C ASN A 60 4.71 2.22 -11.54
N MET A 61 3.43 2.61 -11.58
CA MET A 61 2.38 2.01 -10.75
C MET A 61 2.08 0.57 -11.18
N ARG A 62 2.10 0.27 -12.49
CA ARG A 62 1.96 -1.12 -12.98
C ARG A 62 3.11 -2.00 -12.53
N GLU A 63 4.34 -1.46 -12.51
CA GLU A 63 5.48 -2.17 -11.95
C GLU A 63 5.34 -2.37 -10.43
N ALA A 64 4.83 -1.37 -9.71
CA ALA A 64 4.49 -1.52 -8.29
C ALA A 64 3.44 -2.61 -8.06
N MET A 65 2.43 -2.71 -8.92
CA MET A 65 1.42 -3.77 -8.87
C MET A 65 2.05 -5.15 -8.99
N LYS A 66 3.01 -5.36 -9.90
CA LYS A 66 3.72 -6.64 -10.05
C LYS A 66 4.43 -7.04 -8.75
N VAL A 67 5.10 -6.08 -8.11
CA VAL A 67 5.79 -6.32 -6.82
C VAL A 67 4.80 -6.74 -5.73
N TYR A 68 3.65 -6.07 -5.62
CA TYR A 68 2.63 -6.43 -4.64
C TYR A 68 1.92 -7.74 -4.96
N ALA A 69 1.66 -8.03 -6.24
CA ALA A 69 1.04 -9.27 -6.68
C ALA A 69 1.93 -10.49 -6.37
N ASP A 70 3.24 -10.39 -6.64
CA ASP A 70 4.21 -11.43 -6.29
C ASP A 70 4.25 -11.68 -4.77
N PHE A 71 4.24 -10.61 -3.96
CA PHE A 71 4.21 -10.74 -2.51
C PHE A 71 2.92 -11.42 -2.00
N LEU A 72 1.75 -11.01 -2.49
CA LEU A 72 0.47 -11.59 -2.12
C LEU A 72 0.32 -13.04 -2.60
N GLY A 73 0.89 -13.38 -3.76
CA GLY A 73 0.93 -14.75 -4.27
C GLY A 73 1.75 -15.66 -3.37
N LYS A 74 2.92 -15.21 -2.93
CA LYS A 74 3.77 -15.94 -1.97
C LYS A 74 3.06 -16.15 -0.63
N GLN A 75 2.34 -15.14 -0.13
CA GLN A 75 1.59 -15.27 1.13
C GLN A 75 0.39 -16.21 1.05
N LYS A 76 -0.22 -16.41 -0.13
CA LYS A 76 -1.33 -17.38 -0.29
C LYS A 76 -0.90 -18.83 -0.06
N HIS A 77 0.37 -19.16 -0.26
CA HIS A 77 0.89 -20.52 -0.06
C HIS A 77 1.38 -20.79 1.38
N LEU A 78 1.35 -19.79 2.26
CA LEU A 78 1.84 -19.86 3.65
C LEU A 78 0.70 -19.98 4.68
N LEU A 79 -0.55 -20.04 4.22
CA LEU A 79 -1.77 -20.22 4.99
C LEU A 79 -2.45 -21.52 4.53
#